data_AF-A0A7V8CQJ0-F1
#
_entry.id   AF-A0A7V8CQJ0-F1
#
_cell.length_a   1.000
_cell.length_b   1.000
_cell.length_c   1.000
_cell.angle_alpha   90.00
_cell.angle_beta   90.00
_cell.angle_gamma   90.00
#
_symmetry.space_group_name_H-M   'P 1'
#
loop_
_entity.id
_entity.type
_entity.pdbx_description
1 polymer ?
#
loop_
_entity_poly.entity_id
_entity_poly.type
_entity_poly.pdbx_seq_one_letter_code
_entity_poly.pdbx_strand_id
1 'polypeptide(L)'
;MKHTKNKVGVRVLRELVGTMAINGVRDSLLVTSSRFTRGVEKEQAMAARQGFVVELVDGSRLLASLNLTYRRSPPTLTEVMNVAKPSVQLLWAEVAL
;
A
#
# COMPACT_ATOMS: atom_id res chain seq x y z
N MET A 1 -8.04 9.14 1.55
CA MET A 1 -7.05 9.68 0.59
C MET A 1 -6.55 11.03 1.10
N LYS A 2 -5.24 11.26 1.19
CA LYS A 2 -4.67 12.56 1.61
C LYS A 2 -3.83 13.16 0.48
N HIS A 3 -4.27 14.30 -0.05
CA HIS A 3 -3.55 15.06 -1.09
C HIS A 3 -2.72 16.15 -0.42
N THR A 4 -1.40 15.94 -0.29
CA THR A 4 -0.46 16.93 0.25
C THR A 4 0.82 16.94 -0.56
N LYS A 5 1.38 18.12 -0.89
CA LYS A 5 2.72 18.23 -1.49
C LYS A 5 3.81 17.69 -0.57
N ASN A 6 3.57 17.69 0.74
CA ASN A 6 4.49 17.20 1.75
C ASN A 6 4.42 15.67 1.88
N LYS A 7 5.55 15.09 2.29
CA LYS A 7 5.62 13.66 2.59
C LYS A 7 4.63 13.28 3.69
N VAL A 8 3.97 12.14 3.54
CA VAL A 8 3.10 11.59 4.57
C VAL A 8 3.96 11.07 5.71
N GLY A 9 3.72 11.60 6.90
CA GLY A 9 4.43 11.24 8.12
C GLY A 9 3.73 10.13 8.91
N VAL A 10 4.46 9.63 9.89
CA VAL A 10 4.10 8.53 10.79
C VAL A 10 2.72 8.66 11.44
N ARG A 11 2.31 9.87 11.83
CA ARG A 11 1.03 10.12 12.50
C ARG A 11 -0.16 9.54 11.74
N VAL A 12 -0.18 9.67 10.41
CA VAL A 12 -1.28 9.19 9.57
C VAL A 12 -1.36 7.66 9.61
N LEU A 13 -0.21 6.96 9.63
CA LEU A 13 -0.19 5.51 9.76
C LEU A 13 -0.73 5.07 11.12
N ARG A 14 -0.33 5.74 12.21
CA ARG A 14 -0.82 5.40 13.56
C ARG A 14 -2.32 5.60 13.70
N GLU A 15 -2.86 6.68 13.13
CA GLU A 15 -4.30 6.95 13.10
C GLU A 15 -5.05 5.83 12.34
N LEU A 16 -4.51 5.39 11.19
CA LEU A 16 -5.06 4.26 10.44
C LEU A 16 -5.00 2.96 11.24
N VAL A 17 -3.85 2.61 11.82
CA VAL A 17 -3.70 1.37 12.62
C VAL A 17 -4.62 1.38 13.84
N GLY A 18 -4.78 2.52 14.51
CA GLY A 18 -5.77 2.66 15.60
C GLY A 18 -7.19 2.39 15.11
N THR A 19 -7.55 2.91 13.94
CA THR A 19 -8.85 2.66 13.31
C THR A 19 -9.03 1.19 12.92
N MET A 20 -7.99 0.55 12.39
CA MET A 20 -7.98 -0.89 12.06
C MET A 20 -8.24 -1.74 13.31
N ALA A 21 -7.55 -1.43 14.41
CA ALA A 21 -7.72 -2.11 15.69
C ALA A 21 -9.16 -2.00 16.24
N ILE A 22 -9.74 -0.79 16.19
CA ILE A 22 -11.12 -0.54 16.65
C ILE A 22 -12.13 -1.36 15.82
N ASN A 23 -11.89 -1.50 14.51
CA ASN A 23 -12.83 -2.16 13.60
C ASN A 23 -12.54 -3.65 13.37
N GLY A 24 -11.54 -4.23 14.05
CA GLY A 24 -11.16 -5.63 13.85
C GLY A 24 -10.59 -5.95 12.46
N VAL A 25 -10.12 -4.95 11.73
CA VAL A 25 -9.53 -5.11 10.39
C VAL A 25 -8.01 -5.29 10.51
N ARG A 26 -7.45 -6.25 9.77
CA ARG A 26 -6.01 -6.56 9.81
C ARG A 26 -5.23 -6.07 8.60
N ASP A 27 -5.90 -5.88 7.47
CA ASP A 27 -5.26 -5.50 6.21
C ASP A 27 -5.81 -4.16 5.73
N SER A 28 -4.91 -3.26 5.31
CA SER A 28 -5.32 -1.95 4.78
C SER A 28 -4.31 -1.41 3.77
N LEU A 29 -4.77 -0.53 2.88
CA LEU A 29 -3.93 0.26 2.00
C LEU A 29 -3.84 1.71 2.47
N LEU A 30 -2.63 2.24 2.59
CA LEU A 30 -2.38 3.66 2.78
C LEU A 30 -1.84 4.24 1.47
N VAL A 31 -2.70 5.02 0.80
CA VAL A 31 -2.43 5.59 -0.53
C VAL A 31 -2.20 7.10 -0.45
N THR A 32 -1.16 7.60 -1.09
CA THR A 32 -0.89 9.04 -1.25
C THR A 32 -0.37 9.39 -2.65
N SER A 33 -0.64 10.62 -3.10
CA SER A 33 -0.04 11.17 -4.33
C SER A 33 1.39 11.70 -4.12
N SER A 34 1.89 11.73 -2.88
CA SER A 34 3.27 12.17 -2.56
C SER A 34 4.17 10.99 -2.20
N ARG A 35 5.10 11.15 -1.25
CA ARG A 35 5.97 10.07 -0.75
C ARG A 35 5.77 9.89 0.76
N PHE A 36 6.15 8.75 1.30
CA PHE A 36 6.21 8.55 2.74
C PHE A 36 7.56 9.03 3.32
N THR A 37 7.57 9.37 4.60
CA THR A 37 8.84 9.55 5.33
C THR A 37 9.43 8.19 5.71
N ARG A 38 10.77 8.10 5.87
CA ARG A 38 11.46 6.86 6.28
C ARG A 38 10.92 6.28 7.61
N GLY A 39 10.37 7.11 8.48
CA GLY A 39 9.75 6.67 9.72
C GLY A 39 8.51 5.80 9.51
N VAL A 40 7.75 6.06 8.43
CA VAL A 40 6.52 5.31 8.13
C VAL A 40 6.84 3.84 7.85
N GLU A 41 7.89 3.54 7.09
CA GLU A 41 8.30 2.16 6.78
C GLU A 41 8.68 1.39 8.05
N LYS A 42 9.41 2.02 8.98
CA LYS A 42 9.76 1.41 10.26
C LYS A 42 8.53 1.10 11.10
N GLU A 43 7.59 2.03 11.17
CA GLU A 43 6.35 1.84 11.93
C GLU A 43 5.42 0.83 11.29
N GLN A 44 5.35 0.80 9.96
CA GLN A 44 4.58 -0.18 9.20
C GLN A 44 5.11 -1.60 9.48
N ALA A 45 6.43 -1.78 9.53
CA ALA A 45 7.03 -3.05 9.94
C ALA A 45 6.71 -3.41 11.41
N MET A 46 6.65 -2.45 12.32
CA MET A 46 6.25 -2.70 13.72
C MET A 46 4.76 -3.08 13.84
N ALA A 47 3.88 -2.38 13.12
CA ALA A 47 2.45 -2.71 13.07
C ALA A 47 2.21 -4.11 12.48
N ALA A 48 2.95 -4.47 11.43
CA ALA A 48 2.86 -5.80 10.81
C ALA A 48 3.23 -6.93 11.79
N ARG A 49 4.21 -6.71 12.68
CA ARG A 49 4.55 -7.68 13.76
C ARG A 49 3.42 -7.88 14.77
N GLN A 50 2.51 -6.91 14.88
CA GLN A 50 1.30 -6.98 15.71
C GLN A 50 0.09 -7.52 14.93
N GLY A 51 0.28 -7.95 13.67
CA GLY A 51 -0.80 -8.47 12.82
C GLY A 51 -1.59 -7.40 12.06
N PHE A 52 -1.14 -6.14 12.04
CA PHE A 52 -1.73 -5.07 11.24
C PHE A 52 -0.89 -4.81 9.99
N VAL A 53 -1.30 -5.38 8.87
CA VAL A 53 -0.62 -5.25 7.58
C VAL A 53 -1.14 -4.00 6.88
N VAL A 54 -0.27 -3.01 6.72
CA VAL A 54 -0.56 -1.80 5.94
C VAL A 54 0.33 -1.76 4.71
N GLU A 55 -0.29 -1.79 3.54
CA GLU A 55 0.39 -1.62 2.27
C GLU A 55 0.56 -0.13 1.96
N LEU A 56 1.80 0.29 1.67
CA LEU A 56 2.13 1.67 1.34
C LEU A 56 2.13 1.85 -0.19
N VAL A 57 1.29 2.76 -0.68
CA VAL A 57 1.23 3.13 -2.09
C VAL A 57 1.51 4.62 -2.22
N ASP A 58 2.72 4.94 -2.69
CA ASP A 58 3.14 6.32 -2.92
C ASP A 58 2.72 6.82 -4.31
N GLY A 59 2.98 8.09 -4.60
CA GLY A 59 2.55 8.74 -5.83
C GLY A 59 3.16 8.11 -7.08
N SER A 60 4.41 7.65 -7.02
CA SER A 60 5.03 6.92 -8.14
C SER A 60 4.32 5.61 -8.42
N ARG A 61 4.04 4.82 -7.38
CA ARG A 61 3.35 3.55 -7.52
C ARG A 61 1.90 3.73 -7.95
N LEU A 62 1.21 4.72 -7.39
CA LEU A 62 -0.15 5.10 -7.78
C LEU A 62 -0.24 5.51 -9.25
N LEU A 63 0.68 6.36 -9.71
CA LEU A 63 0.74 6.77 -11.12
C LEU A 63 1.00 5.57 -12.04
N ALA A 64 1.90 4.68 -11.65
CA ALA A 64 2.18 3.46 -12.41
C ALA A 64 0.93 2.54 -12.47
N SER A 65 0.20 2.37 -11.37
CA SER A 65 -1.08 1.65 -11.34
C SER A 65 -2.12 2.26 -12.29
N LEU A 66 -2.28 3.58 -12.25
CA LEU A 66 -3.22 4.28 -13.13
C LEU A 66 -2.82 4.11 -14.61
N ASN A 67 -1.52 4.19 -14.91
CA ASN A 67 -1.03 3.98 -16.27
C ASN A 67 -1.31 2.57 -16.81
N LEU A 68 -1.43 1.55 -15.95
CA LEU A 68 -1.89 0.22 -16.38
C LEU A 68 -3.39 0.23 -16.72
N THR A 69 -4.21 0.91 -15.92
CA THR A 69 -5.67 0.95 -16.14
C THR A 69 -6.09 1.69 -17.41
N TYR A 70 -5.28 2.64 -17.89
CA TYR A 70 -5.58 3.41 -19.10
C TYR A 70 -5.14 2.74 -20.40
N ARG A 71 -4.56 1.53 -20.35
CA ARG A 71 -4.07 0.84 -21.54
C ARG A 71 -5.21 0.22 -22.34
N ARG A 72 -5.07 0.29 -23.66
CA ARG A 72 -5.95 -0.40 -24.62
C ARG A 72 -5.46 -1.81 -24.95
N SER A 73 -4.19 -2.09 -24.69
CA SER A 73 -3.57 -3.40 -24.86
C SER A 73 -3.25 -4.02 -23.49
N PRO A 74 -3.35 -5.36 -23.34
CA PRO A 74 -2.99 -6.03 -22.11
C PRO A 74 -1.55 -5.67 -21.65
N PRO A 75 -1.33 -5.40 -20.36
CA PRO A 75 0.01 -5.17 -19.84
C PRO A 75 0.82 -6.46 -19.82
N THR A 76 2.14 -6.34 -19.96
CA THR A 76 3.07 -7.46 -19.79
C THR A 76 3.17 -7.85 -18.31
N LEU A 77 3.57 -9.09 -18.04
CA LEU A 77 3.78 -9.57 -16.67
C LEU A 77 4.77 -8.69 -15.90
N THR A 78 5.86 -8.26 -16.55
CA THR A 78 6.86 -7.37 -15.94
C THR A 78 6.24 -6.05 -15.50
N GLU A 79 5.35 -5.47 -16.31
CA GLU A 79 4.68 -4.20 -15.99
C GLU A 79 3.70 -4.35 -14.83
N VAL A 80 2.98 -5.47 -14.78
CA VAL A 80 2.12 -5.81 -13.64
C VAL A 80 2.96 -5.97 -12.38
N MET A 81 4.05 -6.73 -12.43
CA MET A 81 4.92 -6.99 -11.26
C MET A 81 5.60 -5.72 -10.73
N ASN A 82 5.98 -4.80 -11.61
CA ASN A 82 6.57 -3.51 -11.24
C ASN A 82 5.60 -2.63 -10.43
N VAL A 83 4.30 -2.75 -10.70
CA VAL A 83 3.26 -2.02 -9.97
C VAL A 83 2.81 -2.78 -8.73
N ALA A 84 2.62 -4.09 -8.87
CA ALA A 84 1.92 -4.90 -7.90
C ALA A 84 2.70 -5.05 -6.59
N LYS A 85 4.04 -4.87 -6.55
CA LYS A 85 4.91 -5.19 -5.39
C LYS A 85 4.23 -6.19 -4.44
N PRO A 86 3.85 -7.37 -4.94
CA PRO A 86 2.87 -8.19 -4.25
C PRO A 86 3.44 -8.54 -2.89
N SER A 87 2.75 -8.10 -1.84
CA SER A 87 2.93 -8.68 -0.51
C SER A 87 2.74 -10.17 -0.71
N VAL A 88 3.77 -10.97 -0.42
CA VAL A 88 3.79 -12.42 -0.66
C VAL A 88 2.49 -13.10 -0.19
N GLN A 89 1.79 -12.54 0.81
CA GLN A 89 0.51 -13.00 1.34
C GLN A 89 -0.70 -12.96 0.37
N LEU A 90 -0.75 -12.06 -0.63
CA LEU A 90 -1.90 -11.98 -1.55
C LEU A 90 -1.88 -13.08 -2.62
N LEU A 91 -0.68 -13.50 -3.07
CA LEU A 91 -0.53 -14.52 -4.11
C LEU A 91 -0.93 -15.93 -3.64
N TRP A 92 -0.84 -16.23 -2.35
CA TRP A 92 -1.23 -17.56 -1.84
C TRP A 92 -2.75 -17.75 -1.76
N ALA A 93 -3.53 -16.66 -1.69
CA ALA A 93 -4.99 -16.74 -1.63
C ALA A 93 -5.63 -17.02 -3.00
N GLU A 94 -5.02 -16.57 -4.10
CA GLU A 94 -5.56 -16.78 -5.46
C GLU A 94 -5.17 -18.11 -6.09
N VAL A 95 -4.10 -18.76 -5.62
CA VAL A 95 -3.64 -20.06 -6.17
C VAL A 95 -4.32 -21.26 -5.48
N ALA A 96 -5.10 -21.03 -4.42
CA ALA A 96 -5.76 -22.06 -3.63
C ALA A 96 -7.27 -22.22 -3.93
N LEU A 97 -7.68 -22.01 -5.19
CA LEU A 97 -9.03 -22.29 -5.70
C LEU A 97 -9.00 -23.33 -6.83
#